data_AF-A0A5M3YQD9-F1
#
_entry.id   AF-A0A5M3YQD9-F1
#
_cell.length_a   1.000
_cell.length_b   1.000
_cell.length_c   1.000
_cell.angle_alpha   90.00
_cell.angle_beta   90.00
_cell.angle_gamma   90.00
#
_symmetry.space_group_name_H-M   'P 1'
#
loop_
_entity.id
_entity.type
_entity.pdbx_description
1 polymer ?
#
loop_
_entity_poly.entity_id
_entity_poly.type
_entity_poly.pdbx_seq_one_letter_code
_entity_poly.pdbx_strand_id
1 'polypeptide(L)'
;MVSDAPKVVLYRGWPDAGKYVWSPFVVKLEARLRFAGISYTTRAGSLKTAPKGKIPYVEISEDDASASTSMGDSTLIIKYLIEQNILPDLNGRISPTARAHDLALRALMEEKLYFYHMRERWVDNYYLMRDHVLSSLPYPVRVVVGLLIYRNMAPVLHGQGTGRHTRDESIAFRREIWESINDLLVASRAARTDDEPFWILAGSEPTEADCTVFGFIVSVMLCTA
;
A
#
# COMPACT_ATOMS: atom_id res chain seq x y z
N MET A 1 7.01 -3.23 32.99
CA MET A 1 8.05 -3.60 32.00
C MET A 1 7.94 -2.59 30.87
N VAL A 2 8.88 -1.64 30.81
CA VAL A 2 9.03 -0.76 29.65
C VAL A 2 9.53 -1.68 28.54
N SER A 3 8.81 -1.79 27.41
CA SER A 3 9.22 -2.72 26.35
C SER A 3 10.43 -2.14 25.64
N ASP A 4 11.51 -2.90 25.54
CA ASP A 4 12.73 -2.65 24.74
C ASP A 4 12.48 -2.57 23.21
N ALA A 5 11.21 -2.41 22.80
CA ALA A 5 10.83 -2.38 21.39
C ALA A 5 11.11 -0.99 20.82
N PRO A 6 11.75 -0.89 19.64
CA PRO A 6 12.10 0.38 19.05
C PRO A 6 10.84 1.20 18.75
N LYS A 7 10.94 2.51 18.95
CA LYS A 7 9.87 3.44 18.64
C LYS A 7 9.77 3.63 17.14
N VAL A 8 8.67 3.16 16.56
CA VAL A 8 8.37 3.31 15.13
C VAL A 8 7.40 4.48 14.92
N VAL A 9 7.83 5.48 14.16
CA VAL A 9 6.97 6.56 13.67
C VAL A 9 6.71 6.36 12.19
N LEU A 10 5.46 6.08 11.82
CA LEU A 10 5.01 5.91 10.45
C LEU A 10 4.45 7.22 9.88
N TYR A 11 5.03 7.67 8.78
CA TYR A 11 4.57 8.80 8.01
C TYR A 11 3.71 8.36 6.84
N ARG A 12 2.44 8.80 6.83
CA ARG A 12 1.37 8.22 6.01
C ARG A 12 0.60 9.16 5.09
N GLY A 13 0.94 10.45 5.10
CA GLY A 13 0.35 11.52 4.30
C GLY A 13 -0.75 12.32 5.00
N TRP A 14 -1.48 11.70 5.94
CA TRP A 14 -2.62 12.33 6.63
C TRP A 14 -2.51 12.19 8.15
N PRO A 15 -2.95 13.21 8.92
CA PRO A 15 -2.80 13.25 10.38
C PRO A 15 -3.84 12.40 11.13
N ASP A 16 -4.91 11.96 10.47
CA ASP A 16 -6.03 11.26 11.11
C ASP A 16 -5.63 9.88 11.66
N ALA A 17 -5.27 9.78 12.94
CA ALA A 17 -4.97 8.50 13.57
C ALA A 17 -6.19 7.55 13.54
N GLY A 18 -5.94 6.24 13.38
CA GLY A 18 -6.97 5.20 13.41
C GLY A 18 -7.84 5.07 12.15
N LYS A 19 -7.74 5.99 11.18
CA LYS A 19 -8.44 5.88 9.88
C LYS A 19 -7.53 5.26 8.83
N TYR A 20 -8.06 4.47 7.90
CA TYR A 20 -7.29 4.07 6.73
C TYR A 20 -7.07 5.25 5.77
N VAL A 21 -6.02 5.14 4.94
CA VAL A 21 -5.68 6.15 3.93
C VAL A 21 -5.69 5.55 2.53
N TRP A 22 -5.67 6.42 1.53
CA TRP A 22 -5.81 6.03 0.13
C TRP A 22 -4.58 5.33 -0.44
N SER A 23 -3.40 5.51 0.14
CA SER A 23 -2.20 4.83 -0.35
C SER A 23 -2.26 3.35 0.07
N PRO A 24 -2.36 2.40 -0.88
CA PRO A 24 -2.38 0.99 -0.54
C PRO A 24 -1.08 0.55 0.15
N PHE A 25 0.04 1.19 -0.17
CA PHE A 25 1.34 0.91 0.44
C PHE A 25 1.40 1.31 1.92
N VAL A 26 0.71 2.38 2.31
CA VAL A 26 0.56 2.73 3.74
C VAL A 26 -0.27 1.68 4.44
N VAL A 27 -1.44 1.35 3.89
CA VAL A 27 -2.34 0.39 4.53
C VAL A 27 -1.71 -0.99 4.62
N LYS A 28 -0.95 -1.42 3.60
CA LYS A 28 -0.11 -2.62 3.61
C LYS A 28 0.87 -2.60 4.79
N LEU A 29 1.63 -1.52 4.96
CA LEU A 29 2.62 -1.41 6.03
C LEU A 29 1.96 -1.37 7.41
N GLU A 30 0.85 -0.65 7.57
CA GLU A 30 0.07 -0.65 8.81
C GLU A 30 -0.49 -2.04 9.13
N ALA A 31 -1.06 -2.74 8.15
CA ALA A 31 -1.53 -4.11 8.33
C ALA A 31 -0.39 -5.03 8.79
N ARG A 32 0.79 -4.90 8.17
CA ARG A 32 1.96 -5.69 8.52
C ARG A 32 2.46 -5.46 9.95
N LEU A 33 2.50 -4.20 10.40
CA LEU A 33 2.85 -3.85 11.78
C LEU A 33 1.81 -4.39 12.77
N ARG A 34 0.52 -4.27 12.44
CA ARG A 34 -0.58 -4.76 13.29
C ARG A 34 -0.62 -6.29 13.39
N PHE A 35 -0.39 -7.01 12.29
CA PHE A 35 -0.33 -8.48 12.29
C PHE A 35 0.79 -9.01 13.17
N ALA A 36 1.89 -8.26 13.29
CA ALA A 36 2.99 -8.59 14.18
C ALA A 36 2.85 -8.03 15.61
N GLY A 37 1.74 -7.35 15.93
CA GLY A 37 1.52 -6.74 17.25
C GLY A 37 2.48 -5.59 17.58
N ILE A 38 3.13 -4.99 16.58
CA ILE A 38 4.10 -3.91 16.78
C ILE A 38 3.38 -2.58 17.01
N SER A 39 3.75 -1.90 18.09
CA SER A 39 3.25 -0.56 18.39
C SER A 39 3.95 0.48 17.50
N TYR A 40 3.17 1.41 16.94
CA TYR A 40 3.69 2.49 16.11
C TYR A 40 2.84 3.76 16.28
N THR A 41 3.47 4.92 16.04
CA THR A 41 2.79 6.22 16.01
C THR A 41 2.65 6.69 14.58
N THR A 42 1.51 7.28 14.22
CA THR A 42 1.30 7.84 12.88
C THR A 42 1.51 9.35 12.83
N ARG A 43 2.12 9.84 11.75
CA ARG A 43 2.22 11.27 11.41
C ARG A 43 1.86 11.49 9.94
N ALA A 44 1.45 12.71 9.58
CA ALA A 44 1.21 13.04 8.18
C ALA A 44 2.49 12.93 7.34
N GLY A 45 3.56 13.60 7.75
CA GLY A 45 4.80 13.63 6.97
C GLY A 45 4.65 14.41 5.66
N SER A 46 5.73 14.48 4.89
CA SER A 46 5.76 15.25 3.64
C SER A 46 6.52 14.50 2.56
N LEU A 47 6.01 14.53 1.33
CA LEU A 47 6.72 13.99 0.17
C LEU A 47 8.08 14.68 -0.04
N LYS A 48 8.23 15.94 0.38
CA LYS A 48 9.50 16.68 0.26
C LYS A 48 10.58 16.17 1.22
N THR A 49 10.18 15.65 2.38
CA THR A 49 11.08 15.14 3.41
C THR A 49 11.19 13.62 3.39
N ALA A 50 10.36 12.95 2.60
CA ALA A 50 10.39 11.50 2.46
C ALA A 50 11.70 11.05 1.79
N PRO A 51 12.42 10.05 2.32
CA PRO A 51 13.72 9.60 1.79
C PRO A 51 13.72 9.20 0.30
N LYS A 52 12.56 8.80 -0.22
CA LYS A 52 12.36 8.38 -1.62
C LYS A 52 11.38 9.28 -2.38
N GLY A 53 11.00 10.43 -1.81
CA GLY A 53 9.95 11.29 -2.37
C GLY A 53 8.56 10.65 -2.41
N LYS A 54 8.34 9.56 -1.67
CA LYS A 54 7.11 8.76 -1.63
C LYS A 54 6.75 8.37 -0.20
N ILE A 55 5.47 8.08 0.00
CA ILE A 55 4.88 7.57 1.24
C ILE A 55 4.46 6.10 1.00
N PRO A 56 4.56 5.21 1.99
CA PRO A 56 4.99 5.45 3.37
C PRO A 56 6.50 5.61 3.53
N TYR A 57 6.88 6.27 4.62
CA TYR A 57 8.22 6.18 5.20
C TYR A 57 8.13 6.09 6.73
N VAL A 58 9.17 5.58 7.37
CA VAL A 58 9.27 5.44 8.83
C VAL A 58 10.49 6.15 9.36
N GLU A 59 10.40 6.56 10.63
CA GLU A 59 11.55 6.82 11.49
C GLU A 59 11.54 5.77 12.60
N ILE A 60 12.69 5.12 12.78
CA ILE A 60 12.90 4.08 13.79
C ILE A 60 13.99 4.57 14.73
N SER A 61 13.70 4.63 16.01
CA SER A 61 14.66 4.98 17.07
C SER A 61 14.62 3.95 18.18
N GLU A 62 15.78 3.56 18.69
CA GLU A 62 15.88 2.82 19.95
C GLU A 62 15.62 3.79 21.11
N ASP A 63 15.04 3.28 22.20
CA ASP A 63 14.90 4.08 23.42
C ASP A 63 16.32 4.47 23.91
N ASP A 64 16.52 5.76 24.24
CA ASP A 64 17.81 6.41 24.55
C ASP A 64 18.81 6.64 23.39
N ALA A 65 18.50 6.29 22.14
CA ALA A 65 19.38 6.61 21.01
C ALA A 65 19.17 8.05 20.49
N SER A 66 20.27 8.80 20.34
CA SER A 66 20.28 10.12 19.69
C SER A 66 20.12 10.05 18.16
N ALA A 67 20.23 8.86 17.58
CA ALA A 67 20.16 8.61 16.15
C ALA A 67 18.87 7.86 15.80
N SER A 68 18.16 8.35 14.78
CA SER A 68 17.00 7.70 14.18
C SER A 68 17.31 7.28 12.74
N THR A 69 16.89 6.09 12.35
CA THR A 69 16.98 5.62 10.96
C THR A 69 15.70 5.99 10.21
N SER A 70 15.83 6.71 9.09
CA SER A 70 14.69 7.04 8.23
C SER A 70 14.70 6.20 6.96
N MET A 71 13.57 5.56 6.65
CA MET A 71 13.45 4.66 5.50
C MET A 71 12.11 4.83 4.80
N GLY A 72 12.13 4.95 3.47
CA GLY A 72 10.93 4.93 2.62
C GLY A 72 10.79 3.61 1.88
N ASP A 73 9.64 3.43 1.22
CA ASP A 73 9.22 2.21 0.52
C ASP A 73 8.75 1.09 1.47
N SER A 74 7.48 0.70 1.38
CA SER A 74 6.89 -0.30 2.29
C SER A 74 7.62 -1.64 2.26
N THR A 75 8.13 -2.07 1.11
CA THR A 75 8.80 -3.37 0.97
C THR A 75 10.19 -3.33 1.59
N LEU A 76 10.94 -2.23 1.38
CA LEU A 76 12.24 -2.05 2.02
C LEU A 76 12.13 -1.91 3.53
N ILE A 77 11.12 -1.15 4.01
CA ILE A 77 10.85 -0.99 5.44
C ILE A 77 10.57 -2.34 6.09
N ILE A 78 9.69 -3.16 5.51
CA ILE A 78 9.36 -4.49 6.05
C ILE A 78 10.60 -5.38 6.09
N LYS A 79 11.40 -5.42 5.01
CA LYS A 79 12.65 -6.19 4.96
C LYS A 79 13.61 -5.77 6.06
N TYR A 80 13.84 -4.47 6.22
CA TYR A 80 14.72 -3.95 7.26
C TYR A 80 14.24 -4.34 8.65
N LEU A 81 12.95 -4.18 8.94
CA LEU A 81 12.39 -4.56 10.24
C LEU A 81 12.49 -6.07 10.52
N ILE A 82 12.40 -6.92 9.49
CA ILE A 82 12.65 -8.37 9.61
C ILE A 82 14.14 -8.63 9.91
N GLU A 83 15.06 -7.99 9.17
CA GLU A 83 16.51 -8.13 9.37
C GLU A 83 16.95 -7.68 10.77
N GLN A 84 16.28 -6.69 11.35
CA GLN A 84 16.50 -6.23 12.72
C GLN A 84 15.75 -7.06 13.80
N ASN A 85 15.09 -8.15 13.42
CA ASN A 85 14.26 -8.98 14.32
C ASN A 85 13.11 -8.23 15.03
N ILE A 86 12.68 -7.10 14.47
CA ILE A 86 11.53 -6.32 14.96
C ILE A 86 10.23 -6.93 14.43
N LEU A 87 10.25 -7.46 13.20
CA LEU A 87 9.13 -8.18 12.61
C LEU A 87 9.47 -9.67 12.41
N PRO A 88 8.53 -10.59 12.68
CA PRO A 88 8.69 -11.98 12.25
C PRO A 88 8.64 -12.06 10.72
N ASP A 89 9.39 -12.97 10.10
CA ASP A 89 9.29 -13.22 8.65
C ASP A 89 8.07 -14.09 8.32
N LEU A 90 7.01 -13.50 7.76
CA LEU A 90 5.79 -14.21 7.36
C LEU A 90 6.05 -15.23 6.25
N ASN A 91 7.01 -14.94 5.36
CA ASN A 91 7.34 -15.79 4.23
C ASN A 91 8.48 -16.78 4.55
N GLY A 92 9.01 -16.76 5.78
CA GLY A 92 10.12 -17.62 6.19
C GLY A 92 9.72 -19.09 6.38
N ARG A 93 8.44 -19.37 6.62
CA ARG A 93 7.92 -20.70 6.95
C ARG A 93 7.13 -21.38 5.83
N ILE A 94 6.92 -20.70 4.70
CA ILE A 94 6.17 -21.23 3.56
C ILE A 94 7.09 -21.92 2.55
N SER A 95 6.53 -22.81 1.73
CA SER A 95 7.29 -23.53 0.70
C SER A 95 7.88 -22.56 -0.35
N PRO A 96 8.99 -22.93 -1.03
CA PRO A 96 9.55 -22.10 -2.09
C PRO A 96 8.54 -21.72 -3.19
N THR A 97 7.64 -22.64 -3.52
CA THR A 97 6.55 -22.42 -4.48
C THR A 97 5.53 -21.41 -3.97
N ALA A 98 5.08 -21.56 -2.70
CA ALA A 98 4.17 -20.60 -2.08
C ALA A 98 4.80 -19.19 -2.01
N ARG A 99 6.10 -19.10 -1.72
CA ARG A 99 6.84 -17.83 -1.72
C ARG A 99 6.93 -17.19 -3.11
N ALA A 100 7.03 -18.00 -4.17
CA ALA A 100 6.99 -17.50 -5.54
C ALA A 100 5.57 -16.98 -5.89
N HIS A 101 4.52 -17.69 -5.49
CA HIS A 101 3.13 -17.22 -5.65
C HIS A 101 2.84 -15.94 -4.88
N ASP A 102 3.32 -15.83 -3.63
CA ASP A 102 3.25 -14.61 -2.83
C ASP A 102 3.89 -13.42 -3.56
N LEU A 103 5.11 -13.60 -4.08
CA LEU A 103 5.78 -12.55 -4.85
C LEU A 103 5.02 -12.18 -6.12
N ALA A 104 4.48 -13.16 -6.85
CA ALA A 104 3.70 -12.91 -8.05
C ALA A 104 2.43 -12.11 -7.76
N LEU A 105 1.71 -12.42 -6.69
CA LEU A 105 0.53 -11.67 -6.27
C LEU A 105 0.88 -10.23 -5.87
N ARG A 106 1.96 -10.05 -5.08
CA ARG A 106 2.42 -8.71 -4.73
C ARG A 106 2.82 -7.91 -5.97
N ALA A 107 3.54 -8.51 -6.91
CA ALA A 107 3.89 -7.84 -8.16
C ALA A 107 2.65 -7.51 -9.01
N LEU A 108 1.66 -8.39 -9.07
CA LEU A 108 0.41 -8.13 -9.78
C LEU A 108 -0.33 -6.92 -9.19
N MET A 109 -0.37 -6.80 -7.86
CA MET A 109 -1.00 -5.68 -7.18
C MET A 109 -0.17 -4.39 -7.30
N GLU A 110 1.11 -4.45 -6.97
CA GLU A 110 1.99 -3.28 -6.79
C GLU A 110 2.53 -2.74 -8.11
N GLU A 111 2.83 -3.61 -9.07
CA GLU A 111 3.49 -3.23 -10.33
C GLU A 111 2.55 -3.20 -11.54
N LYS A 112 1.34 -3.76 -11.42
CA LYS A 112 0.33 -3.74 -12.48
C LYS A 112 -0.95 -3.03 -12.05
N LEU A 113 -1.69 -3.55 -11.06
CA LEU A 113 -2.96 -2.97 -10.64
C LEU A 113 -2.84 -1.52 -10.15
N TYR A 114 -1.77 -1.20 -9.43
CA TYR A 114 -1.49 0.16 -8.96
C TYR A 114 -1.51 1.21 -10.08
N PHE A 115 -0.93 0.88 -11.24
CA PHE A 115 -0.89 1.82 -12.37
C PHE A 115 -2.26 2.01 -13.02
N TYR A 116 -3.10 0.97 -13.07
CA TYR A 116 -4.50 1.13 -13.50
C TYR A 116 -5.29 2.01 -12.53
N HIS A 117 -5.11 1.86 -11.21
CA HIS A 117 -5.72 2.78 -10.24
C HIS A 117 -5.19 4.22 -10.36
N MET A 118 -3.89 4.38 -10.62
CA MET A 118 -3.30 5.71 -10.80
C MET A 118 -3.87 6.39 -12.04
N ARG A 119 -4.03 5.66 -13.14
CA ARG A 119 -4.71 6.14 -14.35
C ARG A 119 -6.16 6.53 -14.07
N GLU A 120 -6.94 5.63 -13.46
CA GLU A 120 -8.34 5.91 -13.15
C GLU A 120 -8.50 7.21 -12.36
N ARG A 121 -7.71 7.37 -11.31
CA ARG A 121 -7.80 8.52 -10.40
C ARG A 121 -7.35 9.81 -11.07
N TRP A 122 -6.21 9.79 -11.73
CA TRP A 122 -5.56 11.03 -12.16
C TRP A 122 -5.72 11.35 -13.64
N VAL A 123 -6.25 10.43 -14.44
CA VAL A 123 -6.53 10.63 -15.87
C VAL A 123 -8.03 10.55 -16.12
N ASP A 124 -8.64 9.38 -15.85
CA ASP A 124 -10.03 9.14 -16.25
C ASP A 124 -11.04 9.92 -15.39
N ASN A 125 -10.76 10.08 -14.08
CA ASN A 125 -11.60 10.80 -13.12
C ASN A 125 -10.91 12.05 -12.54
N TYR A 126 -10.03 12.68 -13.32
CA TYR A 126 -9.15 13.77 -12.88
C TYR A 126 -9.86 14.87 -12.07
N TYR A 127 -11.01 15.37 -12.54
CA TYR A 127 -11.69 16.49 -11.89
C TYR A 127 -12.22 16.13 -10.50
N LEU A 128 -12.88 14.98 -10.37
CA LEU A 128 -13.37 14.47 -9.10
C LEU A 128 -12.21 14.25 -8.12
N MET A 129 -11.15 13.60 -8.60
CA MET A 129 -9.97 13.30 -7.80
C MET A 129 -9.26 14.57 -7.32
N ARG A 130 -9.03 15.53 -8.23
CA ARG A 130 -8.43 16.83 -7.91
C ARG A 130 -9.24 17.54 -6.84
N ASP A 131 -10.57 17.61 -7.00
CA ASP A 131 -11.44 18.38 -6.11
C ASP A 131 -11.56 17.75 -4.73
N HIS A 132 -11.49 16.43 -4.64
CA HIS A 132 -11.45 15.72 -3.37
C HIS A 132 -10.09 15.85 -2.67
N VAL A 133 -8.99 15.48 -3.35
CA VAL A 133 -7.64 15.42 -2.75
C VAL A 133 -7.11 16.78 -2.35
N LEU A 134 -7.38 17.80 -3.18
CA LEU A 134 -6.89 19.16 -2.99
C LEU A 134 -8.00 20.07 -2.44
N SER A 135 -8.99 19.48 -1.75
CA SER A 135 -10.13 20.18 -1.17
C SER A 135 -9.71 21.26 -0.17
N SER A 136 -8.60 21.06 0.54
CA SER A 136 -8.02 22.03 1.49
C SER A 136 -7.37 23.24 0.82
N LEU A 137 -7.10 23.21 -0.50
CA LEU A 137 -6.49 24.32 -1.23
C LEU A 137 -7.57 25.24 -1.83
N PRO A 138 -7.33 26.58 -1.85
CA PRO A 138 -8.18 27.52 -2.58
C PRO A 138 -8.30 27.19 -4.07
N TYR A 139 -9.45 27.50 -4.67
CA TYR A 139 -9.80 27.03 -6.01
C TYR A 139 -8.75 27.31 -7.10
N PRO A 140 -8.15 28.51 -7.24
CA PRO A 140 -7.11 28.71 -8.26
C PRO A 140 -5.85 27.86 -8.01
N VAL A 141 -5.43 27.74 -6.74
CA VAL A 141 -4.26 26.94 -6.36
C VAL A 141 -4.50 25.47 -6.64
N ARG A 142 -5.71 24.98 -6.32
CA ARG A 142 -6.15 23.61 -6.59
C ARG A 142 -6.02 23.24 -8.07
N VAL A 143 -6.47 24.11 -8.97
CA VAL A 143 -6.41 23.88 -10.42
C VAL A 143 -4.96 23.77 -10.90
N VAL A 144 -4.10 24.68 -10.45
CA VAL A 144 -2.67 24.68 -10.81
C VAL A 144 -1.97 23.43 -10.29
N VAL A 145 -2.13 23.10 -9.02
CA VAL A 145 -1.52 21.91 -8.41
C VAL A 145 -2.03 20.62 -9.07
N GLY A 146 -3.34 20.53 -9.34
CA GLY A 146 -3.92 19.40 -10.06
C GLY A 146 -3.29 19.22 -11.45
N LEU A 147 -3.13 20.30 -12.21
CA LEU A 147 -2.54 20.25 -13.54
C LEU A 147 -1.08 19.78 -13.49
N LEU A 148 -0.31 20.23 -12.49
CA LEU A 148 1.05 19.76 -12.28
C LEU A 148 1.09 18.26 -11.96
N ILE A 149 0.17 17.75 -11.13
CA ILE A 149 0.08 16.31 -10.84
C ILE A 149 -0.22 15.53 -12.12
N TYR A 150 -1.24 15.94 -12.88
CA TYR A 150 -1.59 15.31 -14.16
C TYR A 150 -0.40 15.28 -15.13
N ARG A 151 0.28 16.41 -15.32
CA ARG A 151 1.44 16.54 -16.21
C ARG A 151 2.63 15.69 -15.79
N ASN A 152 2.77 15.39 -14.50
CA ASN A 152 3.79 14.46 -14.01
C ASN A 152 3.37 12.99 -14.19
N MET A 153 2.10 12.66 -13.98
CA MET A 153 1.62 11.28 -13.99
C MET A 153 1.38 10.73 -15.40
N ALA A 154 0.84 11.51 -16.32
CA ALA A 154 0.51 11.02 -17.67
C ALA A 154 1.75 10.47 -18.42
N PRO A 155 2.93 11.14 -18.42
CA PRO A 155 4.14 10.58 -19.02
C PRO A 155 4.64 9.32 -18.31
N VAL A 156 4.53 9.25 -16.99
CA VAL A 156 4.92 8.06 -16.20
C VAL A 156 4.05 6.87 -16.56
N LEU A 157 2.73 7.05 -16.66
CA LEU A 157 1.80 6.00 -17.10
C LEU A 157 2.08 5.53 -18.51
N HIS A 158 2.39 6.45 -19.43
CA HIS A 158 2.70 6.11 -20.81
C HIS A 158 4.06 5.39 -20.94
N GLY A 159 5.05 5.79 -20.15
CA GLY A 159 6.35 5.13 -20.05
C GLY A 159 6.26 3.72 -19.45
N GLN A 160 5.45 3.54 -18.40
CA GLN A 160 5.20 2.23 -17.78
C GLN A 160 4.36 1.30 -18.68
N GLY A 161 3.49 1.86 -19.52
CA GLY A 161 2.68 1.13 -20.51
C GLY A 161 1.18 1.29 -20.33
N THR A 162 0.69 1.46 -19.10
CA THR A 162 -0.75 1.61 -18.81
C THR A 162 -1.39 2.78 -19.56
N GLY A 163 -0.66 3.88 -19.73
CA GLY A 163 -1.13 5.07 -20.44
C GLY A 163 -1.28 4.90 -21.95
N ARG A 164 -0.93 3.74 -22.51
CA ARG A 164 -1.08 3.43 -23.95
C ARG A 164 -2.44 2.84 -24.30
N HIS A 165 -3.12 2.28 -23.31
CA HIS A 165 -4.40 1.62 -23.52
C HIS A 165 -5.52 2.64 -23.60
N THR A 166 -6.61 2.28 -24.27
CA THR A 166 -7.88 2.98 -24.17
C THR A 166 -8.47 2.84 -22.76
N ARG A 167 -9.48 3.66 -22.46
CA ARG A 167 -10.18 3.62 -21.16
C ARG A 167 -10.84 2.25 -20.94
N ASP A 168 -11.52 1.74 -21.96
CA ASP A 168 -12.26 0.48 -21.86
C ASP A 168 -11.32 -0.73 -21.70
N GLU A 169 -10.20 -0.76 -22.41
CA GLU A 169 -9.16 -1.78 -22.21
C GLU A 169 -8.62 -1.75 -20.78
N SER A 170 -8.36 -0.57 -20.21
CA SER A 170 -7.85 -0.48 -18.82
C SER A 170 -8.89 -0.90 -17.79
N ILE A 171 -10.16 -0.59 -18.02
CA ILE A 171 -11.26 -1.09 -17.17
C ILE A 171 -11.33 -2.61 -17.24
N ALA A 172 -11.21 -3.19 -18.44
CA ALA A 172 -11.22 -4.64 -18.63
C ALA A 172 -10.04 -5.32 -17.92
N PHE A 173 -8.81 -4.84 -18.11
CA PHE A 173 -7.63 -5.41 -17.46
C PHE A 173 -7.67 -5.29 -15.94
N ARG A 174 -8.15 -4.17 -15.41
CA ARG A 174 -8.32 -4.01 -13.97
C ARG A 174 -9.39 -4.97 -13.43
N ARG A 175 -10.50 -5.14 -14.14
CA ARG A 175 -11.56 -6.08 -13.76
C ARG A 175 -11.04 -7.51 -13.73
N GLU A 176 -10.33 -7.94 -14.77
CA GLU A 176 -9.72 -9.28 -14.84
C GLU A 176 -8.80 -9.56 -13.64
N ILE A 177 -8.00 -8.58 -13.23
CA ILE A 177 -7.16 -8.70 -12.03
C ILE A 177 -8.02 -8.89 -10.77
N TRP A 178 -9.05 -8.06 -10.58
CA TRP A 178 -9.91 -8.16 -9.40
C TRP A 178 -10.73 -9.45 -9.36
N GLU A 179 -11.22 -9.91 -10.51
CA GLU A 179 -11.90 -11.21 -10.64
C GLU A 179 -10.94 -12.35 -10.26
N SER A 180 -9.69 -12.31 -10.74
CA SER A 180 -8.67 -13.31 -10.38
C SER A 180 -8.36 -13.31 -8.87
N ILE A 181 -8.28 -12.15 -8.23
CA ILE A 181 -8.11 -12.05 -6.77
C ILE A 181 -9.35 -12.56 -6.04
N ASN A 182 -10.55 -12.25 -6.52
CA ASN A 182 -11.80 -12.76 -5.96
C ASN A 182 -11.85 -14.29 -6.02
N ASP A 183 -11.49 -14.90 -7.15
CA ASP A 183 -11.48 -16.35 -7.30
C ASP A 183 -10.54 -17.03 -6.30
N LEU A 184 -9.36 -16.46 -6.06
CA LEU A 184 -8.44 -16.94 -5.02
C LEU A 184 -9.03 -16.83 -3.61
N LEU A 185 -9.68 -15.71 -3.29
CA LEU A 185 -10.32 -15.50 -1.98
C LEU A 185 -11.50 -16.45 -1.76
N VAL A 186 -12.33 -16.66 -2.79
CA VAL A 186 -13.46 -17.60 -2.74
C VAL A 186 -12.95 -19.03 -2.57
N ALA A 187 -11.93 -19.44 -3.33
CA ALA A 187 -11.33 -20.76 -3.21
C ALA A 187 -10.71 -20.98 -1.83
N SER A 188 -9.99 -19.98 -1.30
CA SER A 188 -9.41 -20.02 0.05
C SER A 188 -10.48 -20.11 1.14
N ARG A 189 -11.56 -19.33 1.04
CA ARG A 189 -12.68 -19.39 1.99
C ARG A 189 -13.39 -20.75 1.94
N ALA A 190 -13.60 -21.31 0.75
CA ALA A 190 -14.24 -22.61 0.56
C ALA A 190 -13.42 -23.77 1.15
N ALA A 191 -12.09 -23.60 1.28
CA ALA A 191 -11.22 -24.58 1.93
C ALA A 191 -11.30 -24.54 3.46
N ARG A 192 -11.97 -23.55 4.05
CA ARG A 192 -12.19 -23.44 5.51
C ARG A 192 -13.55 -23.95 5.93
N THR A 193 -13.60 -24.51 7.13
CA THR A 193 -14.83 -25.01 7.76
C THR A 193 -15.29 -24.18 8.95
N ASP A 194 -14.44 -23.27 9.42
CA ASP A 194 -14.70 -22.33 10.51
C ASP A 194 -14.91 -20.90 9.97
N ASP A 195 -15.39 -20.01 10.84
CA ASP A 195 -15.56 -18.59 10.55
C ASP A 195 -14.31 -17.75 10.88
N GLU A 196 -13.18 -18.40 11.12
CA GLU A 196 -11.90 -17.74 11.38
C GLU A 196 -11.37 -17.01 10.13
N PRO A 197 -10.45 -16.03 10.31
CA PRO A 197 -9.77 -15.39 9.19
C PRO A 197 -9.13 -16.40 8.23
N PHE A 198 -9.17 -16.06 6.95
CA PHE A 198 -8.58 -16.85 5.86
C PHE A 198 -7.62 -15.99 5.04
N TRP A 199 -6.72 -16.65 4.34
CA TRP A 199 -5.56 -16.02 3.69
C TRP A 199 -5.53 -16.32 2.20
N ILE A 200 -5.07 -15.40 1.36
CA ILE A 200 -5.19 -15.50 -0.10
C ILE A 200 -4.52 -16.75 -0.69
N LEU A 201 -3.48 -17.27 -0.04
CA LEU A 201 -2.80 -18.52 -0.43
C LEU A 201 -3.35 -19.78 0.25
N ALA A 202 -4.48 -19.69 0.94
CA ALA A 202 -5.15 -20.79 1.66
C ALA A 202 -4.26 -21.51 2.70
N GLY A 203 -3.26 -20.81 3.25
CA GLY A 203 -2.43 -21.30 4.35
C GLY A 203 -3.11 -21.16 5.71
N SER A 204 -2.44 -21.61 6.79
CA SER A 204 -2.89 -21.41 8.17
C SER A 204 -2.55 -20.03 8.73
N GLU A 205 -1.51 -19.39 8.21
CA GLU A 205 -0.99 -18.08 8.63
C GLU A 205 -0.97 -17.09 7.44
N PRO A 206 -1.07 -15.77 7.68
CA PRO A 206 -1.00 -14.77 6.63
C PRO A 206 0.39 -14.68 6.02
N THR A 207 0.46 -14.28 4.75
CA THR A 207 1.72 -13.95 4.07
C THR A 207 1.82 -12.45 3.77
N GLU A 208 2.93 -12.02 3.16
CA GLU A 208 3.09 -10.63 2.71
C GLU A 208 2.05 -10.25 1.64
N ALA A 209 1.58 -11.21 0.84
CA ALA A 209 0.52 -11.03 -0.14
C ALA A 209 -0.81 -10.65 0.53
N ASP A 210 -1.16 -11.20 1.68
CA ASP A 210 -2.37 -10.82 2.42
C ASP A 210 -2.33 -9.34 2.83
N CYS A 211 -1.18 -8.87 3.33
CA CYS A 211 -0.98 -7.46 3.67
C CYS A 211 -1.15 -6.55 2.45
N THR A 212 -0.61 -6.96 1.30
CA THR A 212 -0.77 -6.22 0.04
C THR A 212 -2.22 -6.21 -0.43
N VAL A 213 -2.87 -7.37 -0.52
CA VAL A 213 -4.26 -7.48 -0.99
C VAL A 213 -5.20 -6.67 -0.11
N PHE A 214 -5.05 -6.76 1.21
CA PHE A 214 -5.79 -5.94 2.16
C PHE A 214 -5.59 -4.45 1.89
N GLY A 215 -4.35 -3.99 1.71
CA GLY A 215 -4.04 -2.59 1.43
C GLY A 215 -4.68 -2.08 0.13
N PHE A 216 -4.73 -2.91 -0.91
CA PHE A 216 -5.35 -2.55 -2.19
C PHE A 216 -6.88 -2.53 -2.12
N ILE A 217 -7.51 -3.50 -1.44
CA ILE A 217 -8.97 -3.52 -1.23
C ILE A 217 -9.41 -2.27 -0.49
N VAL A 218 -8.76 -1.96 0.64
CA VAL A 218 -9.06 -0.75 1.43
C VAL A 218 -8.86 0.52 0.61
N SER A 219 -7.77 0.62 -0.16
CA SER A 219 -7.50 1.78 -1.02
C SER A 219 -8.62 2.03 -2.04
N VAL A 220 -9.16 0.98 -2.64
CA VAL A 220 -10.26 1.09 -3.62
C VAL A 220 -11.57 1.45 -2.93
N MET A 221 -11.89 0.82 -1.80
CA MET A 221 -13.12 1.11 -1.04
C MET A 221 -13.19 2.55 -0.50
N LEU A 222 -12.04 3.16 -0.20
CA LEU A 222 -11.97 4.55 0.27
C LEU A 222 -11.97 5.58 -0.87
N CYS A 223 -11.61 5.15 -2.08
CA CYS A 223 -11.52 6.05 -3.21
C CYS A 223 -12.92 6.34 -3.75
N THR A 224 -13.23 7.60 -3.99
CA THR A 224 -14.53 8.03 -4.51
C THR A 224 -14.57 8.13 -6.04
N ALA A 225 -13.42 7.93 -6.69
CA ALA A 225 -13.23 7.98 -8.15
C ALA A 225 -13.53 6.64 -8.82
#